data_AF-J0WSE8-F1
#
_entry.id   AF-J0WSE8-F1
#
_cell.length_a   1.000
_cell.length_b   1.000
_cell.length_c   1.000
_cell.angle_alpha   90.00
_cell.angle_beta   90.00
_cell.angle_gamma   90.00
#
_symmetry.space_group_name_H-M   'P 1'
#
loop_
_entity.id
_entity.type
_entity.pdbx_description
1 polymer ?
#
loop_
_entity_poly.entity_id
_entity_poly.type
_entity_poly.pdbx_seq_one_letter_code
_entity_poly.pdbx_strand_id
1 'polypeptide(L)'
;MNNLPPELVAKILEYLDLADLRRAAAVSRDFYAIAWQAGLYIHRNIRWSADSGGFMQHTTLNELVRHALKKDRLRLSFSCSVMSFSLELIEKAPFPSSIHDLLSLITSASPVLVSLKVMGFPRFIASLAAALRHSAPNLAALDITVPLFYVGIIVQDLSVGLFSGCAPKLRRLTLQNIPLGREPVAAFSCLDSVRLGYGDQFPPIELVRHFPLMRNLHVRLMTESHEPLLLSLNLDGASDSLRKLTIQFHHLSARTPVILTGTDMSGVPDVEHFGSAIVWSDRLWHRAADGPISIRLMWRSVREISISIVPEHGRWRRVYNRDDWAPGKDEFPVLRLPGLRERLTYLRMDNNLLPSFLECNGLSLGTLRKLHIDFHVRTPFSPMIWPPDWLHVLSPLDINPYSFSEQDTSAHGFSKPSYCYVECGALECLAFFAMDKAIAVQSGEVAFLGRALSQCARRAQDRATLELFGVDFHVPVVQALLDETFAEVRRHDFEGGNSMPGRDGGLWDREPRP
;
A
#
# COMPACT_ATOMS: atom_id res chain seq x y z
N MET A 1 -29.99 23.36 3.64
CA MET A 1 -28.79 23.92 4.31
C MET A 1 -28.94 25.39 4.73
N ASN A 2 -29.89 26.17 4.20
CA ASN A 2 -30.05 27.60 4.52
C ASN A 2 -30.40 27.92 6.00
N ASN A 3 -30.67 26.90 6.81
CA ASN A 3 -30.96 27.04 8.24
C ASN A 3 -29.76 26.67 9.14
N LEU A 4 -28.62 26.28 8.56
CA LEU A 4 -27.40 25.98 9.33
C LEU A 4 -26.56 27.27 9.50
N PRO A 5 -25.98 27.53 10.68
CA PRO A 5 -25.06 28.64 10.88
C PRO A 5 -23.86 28.57 9.91
N PRO A 6 -23.43 29.69 9.30
CA PRO A 6 -22.30 29.72 8.37
C PRO A 6 -21.01 29.11 8.93
N GLU A 7 -20.78 29.21 10.23
CA GLU A 7 -19.63 28.64 10.94
C GLU A 7 -19.66 27.10 10.93
N LEU A 8 -20.86 26.53 11.08
CA LEU A 8 -21.05 25.09 11.02
C LEU A 8 -20.89 24.58 9.59
N VAL A 9 -21.41 25.33 8.60
CA VAL A 9 -21.20 25.02 7.19
C VAL A 9 -19.71 25.09 6.85
N ALA A 10 -18.98 26.11 7.30
CA ALA A 10 -17.53 26.21 7.10
C ALA A 10 -16.80 24.98 7.66
N LYS A 11 -17.09 24.58 8.90
CA LYS A 11 -16.50 23.37 9.50
C LYS A 11 -16.84 22.10 8.74
N ILE A 12 -18.06 21.96 8.22
CA ILE A 12 -18.42 20.81 7.38
C ILE A 12 -17.62 20.83 6.08
N LEU A 13 -17.51 21.99 5.43
CA LEU A 13 -16.76 22.14 4.18
C LEU A 13 -15.25 21.89 4.37
N GLU A 14 -14.68 22.14 5.55
CA GLU A 14 -13.27 21.84 5.86
C GLU A 14 -12.93 20.35 5.74
N TYR A 15 -13.92 19.46 5.80
CA TYR A 15 -13.74 18.02 5.60
C TYR A 15 -13.84 17.58 4.13
N LEU A 16 -14.19 18.49 3.22
CA LEU A 16 -14.32 18.18 1.79
C LEU A 16 -12.98 18.30 1.07
N ASP A 17 -12.82 17.50 0.01
CA ASP A 17 -11.68 17.65 -0.88
C ASP A 17 -11.79 18.91 -1.77
N LEU A 18 -10.74 19.24 -2.51
CA LEU A 18 -10.74 20.44 -3.35
C LEU A 18 -11.79 20.39 -4.48
N ALA A 19 -12.11 19.20 -5.00
CA ALA A 19 -13.10 19.05 -6.06
C ALA A 19 -14.50 19.35 -5.52
N ASP A 20 -14.81 18.85 -4.33
CA ASP A 20 -16.06 19.08 -3.64
C ASP A 20 -16.17 20.51 -3.10
N LEU A 21 -15.08 21.11 -2.62
CA LEU A 21 -15.03 22.54 -2.30
C LEU A 21 -15.32 23.42 -3.52
N ARG A 22 -14.85 23.05 -4.71
CA ARG A 22 -15.18 23.77 -5.96
C ARG A 22 -16.64 23.60 -6.33
N ARG A 23 -17.21 22.41 -6.17
CA ARG A 23 -18.64 22.15 -6.40
C ARG A 23 -19.49 22.98 -5.43
N ALA A 24 -19.13 22.98 -4.15
CA ALA A 24 -19.78 23.81 -3.12
C ALA A 24 -19.73 25.28 -3.51
N ALA A 25 -18.55 25.78 -3.92
CA ALA A 25 -18.36 27.17 -4.32
C ALA A 25 -19.19 27.58 -5.56
N ALA A 26 -19.61 26.63 -6.40
CA ALA A 26 -20.46 26.89 -7.56
C ALA A 26 -21.95 27.04 -7.22
N VAL A 27 -22.38 26.63 -6.01
CA VAL A 27 -23.79 26.63 -5.60
C VAL A 27 -24.35 28.05 -5.45
N SER A 28 -23.60 28.94 -4.78
CA SER A 28 -24.02 30.32 -4.53
C SER A 28 -22.82 31.20 -4.15
N ARG A 29 -23.01 32.53 -4.09
CA ARG A 29 -21.98 33.47 -3.62
C ARG A 29 -21.62 33.25 -2.14
N ASP A 30 -22.58 32.86 -1.32
CA ASP A 30 -22.33 32.60 0.10
C ASP A 30 -21.53 31.32 0.29
N PHE A 31 -21.91 30.23 -0.41
CA PHE A 31 -21.12 29.01 -0.42
C PHE A 31 -19.73 29.22 -1.03
N TYR A 32 -19.59 30.10 -2.03
CA TYR A 32 -18.30 30.49 -2.55
C TYR A 32 -17.43 31.11 -1.44
N ALA A 33 -17.96 32.06 -0.68
CA ALA A 33 -17.24 32.69 0.43
C ALA A 33 -16.88 31.70 1.56
N ILE A 34 -17.79 30.79 1.90
CA ILE A 34 -17.59 29.77 2.94
C ILE A 34 -16.58 28.70 2.46
N ALA A 35 -16.64 28.26 1.21
CA ALA A 35 -15.66 27.34 0.64
C ALA A 35 -14.24 27.93 0.65
N TRP A 36 -14.11 29.24 0.42
CA TRP A 36 -12.84 29.96 0.59
C TRP A 36 -12.34 29.97 2.03
N GLN A 37 -13.23 30.17 3.00
CA GLN A 37 -12.88 30.04 4.42
C GLN A 37 -12.40 28.63 4.76
N ALA A 38 -13.11 27.62 4.25
CA ALA A 38 -12.82 26.20 4.42
C ALA A 38 -11.55 25.71 3.70
N GLY A 39 -10.89 26.55 2.90
CA GLY A 39 -9.59 26.24 2.31
C GLY A 39 -9.56 26.00 0.81
N LEU A 40 -10.60 26.41 0.07
CA LEU A 40 -10.52 26.51 -1.40
C LEU A 40 -9.29 27.33 -1.82
N TYR A 41 -8.67 26.94 -2.93
CA TYR A 41 -7.54 27.66 -3.52
C TYR A 41 -7.53 27.54 -5.04
N ILE A 42 -6.85 28.48 -5.69
CA ILE A 42 -6.64 28.46 -7.14
C ILE A 42 -5.34 27.71 -7.45
N HIS A 43 -5.45 26.64 -8.22
CA HIS A 43 -4.30 25.85 -8.68
C HIS A 43 -3.83 26.28 -10.08
N ARG A 44 -2.52 26.35 -10.30
CA ARG A 44 -1.90 26.63 -11.60
C ARG A 44 -0.76 25.66 -11.89
N ASN A 45 -0.77 25.12 -13.11
CA ASN A 45 0.32 24.35 -13.68
C ASN A 45 1.18 25.28 -14.52
N ILE A 46 2.48 25.32 -14.23
CA ILE A 46 3.45 26.18 -14.89
C ILE A 46 4.52 25.26 -15.49
N ARG A 47 4.56 25.16 -16.81
CA ARG A 47 5.54 24.32 -17.51
C ARG A 47 6.53 25.19 -18.27
N TRP A 48 7.80 24.87 -18.09
CA TRP A 48 8.90 25.39 -18.88
C TRP A 48 9.53 24.24 -19.64
N SER A 49 9.75 24.46 -20.93
CA SER A 49 10.57 23.60 -21.78
C SER A 49 11.46 24.48 -22.65
N ALA A 50 12.73 24.08 -22.82
CA ALA A 50 13.68 24.76 -23.67
C ALA A 50 13.14 24.92 -25.12
N ASP A 51 12.45 23.91 -25.63
CA ASP A 51 11.93 23.88 -27.01
C ASP A 51 10.78 24.88 -27.26
N SER A 52 10.10 25.32 -26.20
CA SER A 52 8.93 26.21 -26.30
C SER A 52 9.26 27.70 -26.17
N GLY A 53 10.53 28.07 -25.99
CA GLY A 53 10.98 29.46 -25.94
C GLY A 53 10.52 30.29 -24.73
N GLY A 54 9.77 29.71 -23.78
CA GLY A 54 9.35 30.41 -22.55
C GLY A 54 8.08 29.85 -21.90
N PHE A 55 7.54 30.60 -20.94
CA PHE A 55 6.27 30.28 -20.27
C PHE A 55 5.09 30.84 -21.06
N MET A 56 4.12 30.01 -21.43
CA MET A 56 3.00 30.43 -22.28
C MET A 56 2.06 31.51 -21.67
N GLN A 57 2.19 31.94 -20.40
CA GLN A 57 1.20 32.84 -19.74
C GLN A 57 1.77 33.74 -18.59
N HIS A 58 2.98 34.30 -18.73
CA HIS A 58 3.65 34.99 -17.61
C HIS A 58 2.93 36.24 -17.05
N THR A 59 2.29 37.05 -17.90
CA THR A 59 1.60 38.29 -17.47
C THR A 59 0.37 38.01 -16.61
N THR A 60 -0.48 37.09 -17.02
CA THR A 60 -1.69 36.70 -16.28
C THR A 60 -1.38 36.09 -14.91
N LEU A 61 -0.27 35.35 -14.78
CA LEU A 61 0.15 34.78 -13.51
C LEU A 61 0.61 35.84 -12.51
N ASN A 62 1.39 36.83 -12.98
CA ASN A 62 1.81 37.94 -12.13
C ASN A 62 0.61 38.78 -11.67
N GLU A 63 -0.37 39.02 -12.55
CA GLU A 63 -1.62 39.68 -12.17
C GLU A 63 -2.42 38.88 -11.14
N LEU A 64 -2.49 37.55 -11.29
CA LEU A 64 -3.14 36.67 -10.32
C LEU A 64 -2.44 36.73 -8.95
N VAL A 65 -1.10 36.73 -8.91
CA VAL A 65 -0.35 36.84 -7.66
C VAL A 65 -0.58 38.21 -7.01
N ARG A 66 -0.53 39.31 -7.78
CA ARG A 66 -0.85 40.65 -7.26
C ARG A 66 -2.28 40.72 -6.74
N HIS A 67 -3.22 40.12 -7.45
CA HIS A 67 -4.61 40.05 -7.01
C HIS A 67 -4.75 39.25 -5.71
N ALA A 68 -4.03 38.13 -5.60
CA ALA A 68 -4.01 37.31 -4.39
C ALA A 68 -3.43 38.06 -3.19
N LEU A 69 -2.32 38.76 -3.38
CA LEU A 69 -1.69 39.58 -2.35
C LEU A 69 -2.59 40.74 -1.89
N LYS A 70 -3.39 41.31 -2.80
CA LYS A 70 -4.36 42.37 -2.47
C LYS A 70 -5.60 41.82 -1.75
N LYS A 71 -5.90 40.54 -1.90
CA LYS A 71 -7.06 39.86 -1.33
C LYS A 71 -6.59 38.86 -0.30
N ASP A 72 -6.53 39.24 0.98
CA ASP A 72 -6.04 38.41 2.10
C ASP A 72 -6.61 36.97 2.17
N ARG A 73 -7.75 36.70 1.52
CA ARG A 73 -8.41 35.39 1.50
C ARG A 73 -8.04 34.51 0.31
N LEU A 74 -7.42 35.06 -0.75
CA LEU A 74 -7.15 34.30 -1.97
C LEU A 74 -5.85 33.51 -1.82
N ARG A 75 -5.98 32.19 -1.87
CA ARG A 75 -4.87 31.24 -1.72
C ARG A 75 -4.51 30.62 -3.07
N LEU A 76 -3.21 30.41 -3.29
CA LEU A 76 -2.67 29.89 -4.55
C LEU A 76 -1.95 28.56 -4.33
N SER A 77 -2.00 27.69 -5.35
CA SER A 77 -1.18 26.49 -5.42
C SER A 77 -0.51 26.42 -6.78
N PHE A 78 0.80 26.20 -6.78
CA PHE A 78 1.60 26.09 -8.01
C PHE A 78 2.18 24.69 -8.16
N SER A 79 2.12 24.16 -9.38
CA SER A 79 2.86 22.99 -9.82
C SER A 79 3.74 23.40 -11.00
N CYS A 80 5.03 23.50 -10.75
CA CYS A 80 6.04 23.96 -11.68
C CYS A 80 6.81 22.77 -12.24
N SER A 81 6.95 22.68 -13.56
CA SER A 81 7.75 21.66 -14.25
C SER A 81 8.79 22.36 -15.12
N VAL A 82 10.05 22.29 -14.70
CA VAL A 82 11.21 22.92 -15.34
C VAL A 82 12.18 21.83 -15.78
N MET A 83 12.01 21.37 -17.01
CA MET A 83 12.77 20.23 -17.54
C MET A 83 13.76 20.71 -18.61
N SER A 84 14.99 20.20 -18.56
CA SER A 84 16.00 20.45 -19.59
C SER A 84 16.75 19.18 -19.91
N PHE A 85 16.86 18.82 -21.19
CA PHE A 85 17.73 17.74 -21.65
C PHE A 85 19.07 18.25 -22.19
N SER A 86 19.27 19.58 -22.21
CA SER A 86 20.53 20.19 -22.62
C SER A 86 21.55 20.10 -21.48
N LEU A 87 22.63 19.34 -21.70
CA LEU A 87 23.78 19.26 -20.79
C LEU A 87 24.36 20.64 -20.48
N GLU A 88 24.37 21.56 -21.44
CA GLU A 88 24.86 22.92 -21.21
C GLU A 88 24.02 23.67 -20.18
N LEU A 89 22.69 23.52 -20.18
CA LEU A 89 21.84 24.16 -19.18
C LEU A 89 21.88 23.42 -17.83
N ILE A 90 22.10 22.11 -17.86
CA ILE A 90 22.24 21.26 -16.67
C ILE A 90 23.57 21.53 -15.96
N GLU A 91 24.64 21.85 -16.69
CA GLU A 91 26.02 21.95 -16.16
C GLU A 91 26.61 23.36 -16.20
N LYS A 92 26.27 24.20 -17.19
CA LYS A 92 26.88 25.53 -17.44
C LYS A 92 25.90 26.71 -17.27
N ALA A 93 26.42 27.86 -16.86
CA ALA A 93 25.66 29.11 -16.68
C ALA A 93 25.61 29.91 -18.01
N PRO A 94 24.64 30.82 -18.22
CA PRO A 94 23.57 31.28 -17.31
C PRO A 94 22.18 30.66 -17.59
N PHE A 95 21.26 30.81 -16.63
CA PHE A 95 19.85 30.43 -16.85
C PHE A 95 19.16 31.38 -17.83
N PRO A 96 18.23 30.89 -18.66
CA PRO A 96 17.35 31.73 -19.44
C PRO A 96 16.58 32.72 -18.55
N SER A 97 16.32 33.93 -19.06
CA SER A 97 15.55 34.97 -18.36
C SER A 97 14.20 34.46 -17.85
N SER A 98 13.54 33.61 -18.63
CA SER A 98 12.29 32.96 -18.24
C SER A 98 12.42 32.19 -16.91
N ILE A 99 13.52 31.47 -16.64
CA ILE A 99 13.71 30.77 -15.36
C ILE A 99 13.80 31.77 -14.21
N HIS A 100 14.48 32.90 -14.41
CA HIS A 100 14.54 33.97 -13.41
C HIS A 100 13.16 34.57 -13.14
N ASP A 101 12.36 34.75 -14.19
CA ASP A 101 10.97 35.21 -14.09
C ASP A 101 10.11 34.25 -13.25
N LEU A 102 10.25 32.93 -13.45
CA LEU A 102 9.57 31.92 -12.63
C LEU A 102 10.00 31.99 -11.16
N LEU A 103 11.30 32.09 -10.89
CA LEU A 103 11.81 32.20 -9.53
C LEU A 103 11.28 33.46 -8.85
N SER A 104 11.22 34.58 -9.56
CA SER A 104 10.61 35.83 -9.09
C SER A 104 9.11 35.69 -8.79
N LEU A 105 8.38 34.98 -9.65
CA LEU A 105 6.96 34.67 -9.45
C LEU A 105 6.74 33.83 -8.19
N ILE A 106 7.55 32.78 -7.98
CA ILE A 106 7.49 31.92 -6.78
C ILE A 106 7.76 32.75 -5.53
N THR A 107 8.83 33.56 -5.54
CA THR A 107 9.18 34.48 -4.46
C THR A 107 8.00 35.39 -4.10
N SER A 108 7.41 36.04 -5.11
CA SER A 108 6.30 36.98 -4.94
C SER A 108 5.04 36.30 -4.41
N ALA A 109 4.80 35.05 -4.80
CA ALA A 109 3.62 34.29 -4.39
C ALA A 109 3.74 33.65 -2.99
N SER A 110 4.95 33.50 -2.45
CA SER A 110 5.22 32.83 -1.16
C SER A 110 4.23 33.17 -0.03
N PRO A 111 3.83 34.44 0.19
CA PRO A 111 2.89 34.80 1.25
C PRO A 111 1.48 34.17 1.12
N VAL A 112 1.03 33.90 -0.10
CA VAL A 112 -0.33 33.41 -0.42
C VAL A 112 -0.36 31.97 -0.90
N LEU A 113 0.81 31.32 -1.03
CA LEU A 113 0.91 29.92 -1.43
C LEU A 113 0.46 28.99 -0.31
N VAL A 114 -0.42 28.04 -0.65
CA VAL A 114 -0.80 26.90 0.20
C VAL A 114 -0.10 25.61 -0.19
N SER A 115 0.32 25.50 -1.43
CA SER A 115 1.05 24.34 -1.92
C SER A 115 1.98 24.74 -3.06
N LEU A 116 3.20 24.25 -2.99
CA LEU A 116 4.20 24.44 -4.03
C LEU A 116 4.76 23.06 -4.40
N LYS A 117 4.57 22.67 -5.66
CA LYS A 117 5.22 21.53 -6.27
C LYS A 117 6.19 22.01 -7.34
N VAL A 118 7.41 21.52 -7.32
CA VAL A 118 8.44 21.90 -8.28
C VAL A 118 9.22 20.69 -8.73
N MET A 119 9.13 20.38 -10.02
CA MET A 119 9.96 19.40 -10.69
C MET A 119 11.02 20.15 -11.50
N GLY A 120 12.30 19.89 -11.24
CA GLY A 120 13.41 20.66 -11.79
C GLY A 120 14.66 19.83 -12.05
N PHE A 121 15.56 20.32 -12.89
CA PHE A 121 16.90 19.75 -13.03
C PHE A 121 17.82 20.16 -11.85
N PRO A 122 18.92 19.44 -11.56
CA PRO A 122 19.74 19.61 -10.34
C PRO A 122 20.13 21.05 -9.99
N ARG A 123 20.71 21.82 -10.93
CA ARG A 123 21.17 23.19 -10.66
C ARG A 123 20.04 24.18 -10.37
N PHE A 124 18.84 23.93 -10.87
CA PHE A 124 17.67 24.77 -10.59
C PHE A 124 17.30 24.74 -9.09
N ILE A 125 17.60 23.65 -8.38
CA ILE A 125 17.26 23.48 -6.96
C ILE A 125 17.95 24.52 -6.07
N ALA A 126 19.21 24.86 -6.35
CA ALA A 126 19.94 25.88 -5.61
C ALA A 126 19.30 27.26 -5.74
N SER A 127 18.90 27.65 -6.96
CA SER A 127 18.23 28.92 -7.21
C SER A 127 16.79 28.93 -6.70
N LEU A 128 16.10 27.79 -6.73
CA LEU A 128 14.81 27.62 -6.07
C LEU A 128 14.94 27.83 -4.56
N ALA A 129 15.94 27.22 -3.91
CA ALA A 129 16.16 27.40 -2.47
C ALA A 129 16.42 28.87 -2.10
N ALA A 130 17.11 29.62 -2.97
CA ALA A 130 17.29 31.06 -2.81
C ALA A 130 15.97 31.84 -2.96
N ALA A 131 15.13 31.49 -3.93
CA ALA A 131 13.80 32.10 -4.12
C ALA A 131 12.85 31.82 -2.94
N LEU A 132 13.00 30.65 -2.30
CA LEU A 132 12.18 30.24 -1.17
C LEU A 132 12.66 30.81 0.18
N ARG A 133 13.51 31.84 0.21
CA ARG A 133 13.94 32.47 1.48
C ARG A 133 12.84 33.30 2.15
N HIS A 134 11.84 33.76 1.41
CA HIS A 134 10.76 34.60 1.96
C HIS A 134 9.74 33.78 2.75
N SER A 135 9.16 34.38 3.80
CA SER A 135 8.14 33.75 4.63
C SER A 135 6.98 33.14 3.83
N ALA A 136 6.56 31.94 4.21
CA ALA A 136 5.45 31.22 3.58
C ALA A 136 4.38 30.84 4.63
N PRO A 137 3.68 31.83 5.22
CA PRO A 137 2.78 31.63 6.37
C PRO A 137 1.60 30.70 6.09
N ASN A 138 1.21 30.56 4.81
CA ASN A 138 0.06 29.76 4.39
C ASN A 138 0.44 28.40 3.80
N LEU A 139 1.74 28.13 3.59
CA LEU A 139 2.19 26.94 2.89
C LEU A 139 1.95 25.70 3.74
N ALA A 140 1.16 24.77 3.22
CA ALA A 140 0.79 23.52 3.88
C ALA A 140 1.51 22.31 3.30
N ALA A 141 1.90 22.36 2.02
CA ALA A 141 2.58 21.27 1.33
C ALA A 141 3.69 21.78 0.40
N LEU A 142 4.87 21.17 0.50
CA LEU A 142 6.02 21.39 -0.38
C LEU A 142 6.43 20.08 -1.04
N ASP A 143 6.51 20.07 -2.36
CA ASP A 143 7.01 18.94 -3.16
C ASP A 143 8.14 19.47 -4.06
N ILE A 144 9.35 18.94 -3.89
CA ILE A 144 10.48 19.25 -4.75
C ILE A 144 11.04 17.95 -5.30
N THR A 145 11.10 17.85 -6.62
CA THR A 145 11.48 16.64 -7.33
C THR A 145 12.58 16.96 -8.34
N VAL A 146 13.71 16.26 -8.22
CA VAL A 146 14.68 16.11 -9.31
C VAL A 146 14.41 14.76 -9.99
N PRO A 147 14.02 14.74 -11.28
CA PRO A 147 13.78 13.50 -12.00
C PRO A 147 14.97 12.55 -11.96
N LEU A 148 14.69 11.24 -11.91
CA LEU A 148 15.73 10.21 -11.78
C LEU A 148 16.68 10.11 -12.96
N PHE A 149 16.29 10.51 -14.17
CA PHE A 149 17.22 10.43 -15.30
C PHE A 149 18.40 11.44 -15.17
N TYR A 150 18.45 12.23 -14.10
CA TYR A 150 19.62 13.01 -13.68
C TYR A 150 20.49 12.30 -12.60
N VAL A 151 20.33 10.98 -12.40
CA VAL A 151 21.17 10.18 -11.49
C VAL A 151 22.65 10.38 -11.84
N GLY A 152 23.50 10.49 -10.81
CA GLY A 152 24.94 10.77 -10.94
C GLY A 152 25.31 12.25 -10.96
N ILE A 153 24.34 13.17 -11.09
CA ILE A 153 24.60 14.61 -11.02
C ILE A 153 24.47 15.08 -9.56
N ILE A 154 25.45 15.82 -9.08
CA ILE A 154 25.46 16.38 -7.73
C ILE A 154 24.35 17.43 -7.60
N VAL A 155 23.33 17.11 -6.81
CA VAL A 155 22.30 18.06 -6.38
C VAL A 155 22.78 18.74 -5.10
N GLN A 156 22.70 20.07 -5.04
CA GLN A 156 23.04 20.79 -3.81
C GLN A 156 21.98 20.55 -2.73
N ASP A 157 22.43 20.47 -1.49
CA ASP A 157 21.57 20.35 -0.31
C ASP A 157 20.56 21.50 -0.24
N LEU A 158 19.39 21.18 0.28
CA LEU A 158 18.36 22.17 0.57
C LEU A 158 18.86 23.13 1.67
N SER A 159 18.84 24.44 1.41
CA SER A 159 19.41 25.45 2.32
C SER A 159 18.69 25.53 3.66
N VAL A 160 19.45 25.76 4.75
CA VAL A 160 18.94 25.99 6.12
C VAL A 160 17.98 27.18 6.22
N GLY A 161 18.07 28.15 5.30
CA GLY A 161 17.30 29.40 5.30
C GLY A 161 15.90 29.33 4.66
N LEU A 162 15.36 28.14 4.38
CA LEU A 162 14.03 28.03 3.75
C LEU A 162 12.95 28.76 4.56
N PHE A 163 12.18 29.56 3.85
CA PHE A 163 11.09 30.39 4.33
C PHE A 163 11.46 31.32 5.50
N SER A 164 12.75 31.64 5.68
CA SER A 164 13.25 32.34 6.87
C SER A 164 12.81 31.65 8.18
N GLY A 165 12.65 30.32 8.15
CA GLY A 165 12.10 29.52 9.25
C GLY A 165 10.58 29.68 9.49
N CYS A 166 9.90 30.53 8.73
CA CYS A 166 8.50 30.89 8.93
C CYS A 166 7.56 30.17 7.95
N ALA A 167 7.25 28.92 8.25
CA ALA A 167 6.22 28.12 7.55
C ALA A 167 5.33 27.35 8.54
N PRO A 168 4.58 28.04 9.43
CA PRO A 168 3.89 27.45 10.57
C PRO A 168 2.80 26.43 10.19
N LYS A 169 2.25 26.52 8.98
CA LYS A 169 1.22 25.60 8.46
C LYS A 169 1.80 24.43 7.66
N LEU A 170 3.11 24.38 7.45
CA LEU A 170 3.73 23.32 6.64
C LEU A 170 3.60 22.00 7.39
N ARG A 171 2.90 21.04 6.77
CA ARG A 171 2.65 19.70 7.34
C ARG A 171 3.11 18.57 6.44
N ARG A 172 3.23 18.82 5.13
CA ARG A 172 3.61 17.80 4.14
C ARG A 172 4.85 18.20 3.37
N LEU A 173 5.82 17.30 3.30
CA LEU A 173 7.04 17.46 2.53
C LEU A 173 7.24 16.25 1.63
N THR A 174 7.51 16.49 0.35
CA THR A 174 8.03 15.49 -0.58
C THR A 174 9.37 15.99 -1.13
N LEU A 175 10.41 15.19 -0.99
CA LEU A 175 11.72 15.41 -1.59
C LEU A 175 12.09 14.19 -2.41
N GLN A 176 12.36 14.37 -3.70
CA GLN A 176 12.81 13.29 -4.57
C GLN A 176 14.14 13.66 -5.22
N ASN A 177 15.16 12.82 -4.99
CA ASN A 177 16.57 13.01 -5.36
C ASN A 177 17.14 14.35 -4.88
N ILE A 178 16.79 14.74 -3.65
CA ILE A 178 17.28 15.96 -3.02
C ILE A 178 17.92 15.56 -1.68
N PRO A 179 19.24 15.75 -1.52
CA PRO A 179 19.90 15.48 -0.26
C PRO A 179 19.45 16.49 0.81
N LEU A 180 19.28 15.97 2.02
CA LEU A 180 19.18 16.81 3.21
C LEU A 180 20.61 17.08 3.70
N GLY A 181 20.92 18.36 3.94
CA GLY A 181 22.19 18.72 4.57
C GLY A 181 22.26 18.25 6.02
N ARG A 182 23.40 18.44 6.68
CA ARG A 182 23.60 18.03 8.09
C ARG A 182 22.77 18.83 9.09
N GLU A 183 22.43 20.07 8.75
CA GLU A 183 21.70 20.97 9.64
C GLU A 183 20.19 20.90 9.43
N PRO A 184 19.39 20.94 10.50
CA PRO A 184 17.94 20.91 10.39
C PRO A 184 17.42 22.21 9.79
N VAL A 185 16.37 22.10 8.97
CA VAL A 185 15.69 23.26 8.38
C VAL A 185 14.57 23.66 9.34
N ALA A 186 14.61 24.88 9.89
CA ALA A 186 13.64 25.33 10.90
C ALA A 186 12.17 25.22 10.43
N ALA A 187 11.91 25.45 9.14
CA ALA A 187 10.58 25.31 8.53
C ALA A 187 10.01 23.88 8.60
N PHE A 188 10.84 22.86 8.84
CA PHE A 188 10.46 21.44 8.85
C PHE A 188 10.08 20.93 10.26
N SER A 189 10.20 21.78 11.28
CA SER A 189 9.91 21.44 12.68
C SER A 189 8.49 20.91 12.93
N CYS A 190 7.52 21.30 12.12
CA CYS A 190 6.10 20.95 12.29
C CYS A 190 5.57 19.96 11.24
N LEU A 191 6.44 19.28 10.50
CA LEU A 191 6.02 18.31 9.48
C LEU A 191 5.38 17.08 10.13
N ASP A 192 4.22 16.69 9.60
CA ASP A 192 3.48 15.48 10.01
C ASP A 192 3.72 14.34 9.02
N SER A 193 3.84 14.65 7.73
CA SER A 193 4.06 13.67 6.68
C SER A 193 5.25 14.05 5.80
N VAL A 194 6.19 13.11 5.69
CA VAL A 194 7.43 13.27 4.91
C VAL A 194 7.52 12.13 3.91
N ARG A 195 7.79 12.46 2.64
CA ARG A 195 8.10 11.53 1.58
C ARG A 195 9.49 11.81 1.04
N LEU A 196 10.36 10.80 1.11
CA LEU A 196 11.74 10.88 0.63
C LEU A 196 11.92 9.87 -0.50
N GLY A 197 12.39 10.32 -1.66
CA GLY A 197 12.68 9.49 -2.82
C GLY A 197 14.15 9.58 -3.20
N TYR A 198 14.84 8.46 -3.39
CA TYR A 198 16.24 8.45 -3.86
C TYR A 198 16.47 7.39 -4.95
N GLY A 199 17.40 7.70 -5.86
CA GLY A 199 18.00 6.76 -6.79
C GLY A 199 19.16 6.01 -6.14
N ASP A 200 19.22 4.69 -6.35
CA ASP A 200 20.28 3.75 -5.96
C ASP A 200 20.56 3.57 -4.46
N GLN A 201 20.76 4.64 -3.68
CA GLN A 201 21.10 4.54 -2.26
C GLN A 201 20.32 5.55 -1.42
N PHE A 202 19.87 5.11 -0.25
CA PHE A 202 19.29 6.01 0.75
C PHE A 202 20.43 6.67 1.53
N PRO A 203 20.52 8.02 1.57
CA PRO A 203 21.57 8.70 2.32
C PRO A 203 21.37 8.51 3.83
N PRO A 204 22.46 8.51 4.62
CA PRO A 204 22.36 8.47 6.08
C PRO A 204 21.72 9.78 6.58
N ILE A 205 20.48 9.69 7.06
CA ILE A 205 19.70 10.84 7.57
C ILE A 205 19.28 10.57 9.01
N GLU A 206 19.54 11.52 9.91
CA GLU A 206 18.98 11.55 11.27
C GLU A 206 17.55 12.10 11.23
N LEU A 207 16.56 11.24 11.00
CA LEU A 207 15.17 11.67 10.77
C LEU A 207 14.60 12.55 11.89
N VAL A 208 14.84 12.22 13.16
CA VAL A 208 14.36 12.98 14.32
C VAL A 208 14.88 14.41 14.33
N ARG A 209 16.15 14.60 13.91
CA ARG A 209 16.79 15.91 13.89
C ARG A 209 16.11 16.82 12.87
N HIS A 210 15.78 16.29 11.69
CA HIS A 210 15.13 17.05 10.63
C HIS A 210 13.61 17.19 10.81
N PHE A 211 12.97 16.16 11.36
CA PHE A 211 11.52 15.98 11.36
C PHE A 211 11.01 15.52 12.74
N PRO A 212 11.13 16.34 13.79
CA PRO A 212 10.87 15.91 15.17
C PRO A 212 9.41 15.53 15.45
N LEU A 213 8.45 16.06 14.67
CA LEU A 213 7.01 15.82 14.85
C LEU A 213 6.40 14.90 13.78
N MET A 214 7.22 14.25 12.97
CA MET A 214 6.77 13.38 11.87
C MET A 214 6.01 12.18 12.38
N ARG A 215 4.80 11.96 11.84
CA ARG A 215 3.97 10.78 12.11
C ARG A 215 3.88 9.82 10.94
N ASN A 216 4.12 10.31 9.73
CA ASN A 216 3.99 9.53 8.50
C ASN A 216 5.26 9.67 7.67
N LEU A 217 6.00 8.58 7.49
CA LEU A 217 7.19 8.53 6.65
C LEU A 217 6.95 7.62 5.45
N HIS A 218 7.21 8.14 4.25
CA HIS A 218 7.25 7.33 3.03
C HIS A 218 8.65 7.41 2.42
N VAL A 219 9.38 6.30 2.44
CA VAL A 219 10.66 6.15 1.75
C VAL A 219 10.45 5.44 0.41
N ARG A 220 10.87 6.07 -0.68
CA ARG A 220 10.83 5.51 -2.03
C ARG A 220 12.24 5.35 -2.57
N LEU A 221 12.59 4.15 -2.99
CA LEU A 221 13.87 3.83 -3.58
C LEU A 221 13.65 3.28 -4.98
N MET A 222 14.46 3.76 -5.91
CA MET A 222 14.42 3.35 -7.29
C MET A 222 15.84 2.97 -7.70
N THR A 223 16.02 1.76 -8.21
CA THR A 223 17.34 1.31 -8.64
C THR A 223 17.28 0.61 -9.98
N GLU A 224 18.34 0.83 -10.75
CA GLU A 224 18.63 0.08 -11.97
C GLU A 224 19.61 -1.07 -11.70
N SER A 225 20.20 -1.10 -10.50
CA SER A 225 21.22 -2.07 -10.11
C SER A 225 20.64 -3.47 -9.90
N HIS A 226 21.46 -4.47 -10.22
CA HIS A 226 21.21 -5.88 -9.92
C HIS A 226 21.74 -6.30 -8.54
N GLU A 227 22.48 -5.42 -7.85
CA GLU A 227 23.03 -5.68 -6.52
C GLU A 227 21.99 -5.50 -5.41
N PRO A 228 22.04 -6.31 -4.32
CA PRO A 228 21.11 -6.17 -3.20
C PRO A 228 21.16 -4.76 -2.62
N LEU A 229 20.00 -4.10 -2.57
CA LEU A 229 19.88 -2.82 -1.89
C LEU A 229 19.86 -3.04 -0.38
N LEU A 230 20.84 -2.44 0.30
CA LEU A 230 20.86 -2.32 1.76
C LEU A 230 20.23 -0.99 2.14
N LEU A 231 18.99 -1.04 2.65
CA LEU A 231 18.36 0.12 3.28
C LEU A 231 18.72 0.14 4.76
N SER A 232 19.59 1.08 5.14
CA SER A 232 19.87 1.42 6.54
C SER A 232 19.07 2.66 6.92
N LEU A 233 17.85 2.47 7.42
CA LEU A 233 17.01 3.56 7.90
C LEU A 233 17.13 3.64 9.42
N ASN A 234 17.74 4.71 9.93
CA ASN A 234 17.81 4.94 11.37
C ASN A 234 16.49 5.58 11.86
N LEU A 235 15.70 4.81 12.60
CA LEU A 235 14.44 5.24 13.22
C LEU A 235 14.58 5.58 14.70
N ASP A 236 15.81 5.57 15.25
CA ASP A 236 16.06 5.83 16.66
C ASP A 236 15.52 7.21 17.05
N GLY A 237 14.68 7.24 18.09
CA GLY A 237 13.98 8.43 18.58
C GLY A 237 12.79 8.90 17.73
N ALA A 238 12.63 8.42 16.49
CA ALA A 238 11.48 8.72 15.64
C ALA A 238 10.36 7.71 15.85
N SER A 239 10.70 6.50 16.29
CA SER A 239 9.76 5.40 16.51
C SER A 239 8.56 5.78 17.39
N ASP A 240 8.76 6.63 18.39
CA ASP A 240 7.73 6.97 19.39
C ASP A 240 6.67 7.93 18.83
N SER A 241 7.04 8.76 17.86
CA SER A 241 6.14 9.70 17.18
C SER A 241 5.57 9.13 15.87
N LEU A 242 6.29 8.21 15.24
CA LEU A 242 5.93 7.62 13.95
C LEU A 242 4.74 6.67 14.08
N ARG A 243 3.67 6.96 13.33
CA ARG A 243 2.44 6.15 13.25
C ARG A 243 2.43 5.25 12.03
N LYS A 244 2.99 5.73 10.92
CA LYS A 244 3.04 5.00 9.66
C LYS A 244 4.39 5.11 8.98
N LEU A 245 4.89 3.96 8.51
CA LEU A 245 6.07 3.84 7.67
C LEU A 245 5.69 3.13 6.36
N THR A 246 5.85 3.80 5.22
CA THR A 246 5.72 3.18 3.90
C THR A 246 7.10 3.09 3.26
N ILE A 247 7.51 1.91 2.84
CA ILE A 247 8.74 1.68 2.11
C ILE A 247 8.38 1.14 0.72
N GLN A 248 8.77 1.86 -0.32
CA GLN A 248 8.46 1.51 -1.71
C GLN A 248 9.74 1.36 -2.51
N PHE A 249 9.95 0.19 -3.09
CA PHE A 249 11.04 -0.11 -4.01
C PHE A 249 10.48 -0.27 -5.42
N HIS A 250 11.11 0.40 -6.38
CA HIS A 250 10.91 0.09 -7.80
C HIS A 250 12.22 -0.43 -8.37
N HIS A 251 12.25 -1.72 -8.68
CA HIS A 251 13.30 -2.33 -9.47
C HIS A 251 12.89 -2.33 -10.94
N LEU A 252 13.76 -1.86 -11.83
CA LEU A 252 13.58 -2.11 -13.28
C LEU A 252 13.90 -3.57 -13.64
N SER A 253 14.64 -4.29 -12.79
CA SER A 253 14.97 -5.71 -12.96
C SER A 253 14.42 -6.55 -11.78
N ALA A 254 13.38 -7.32 -12.06
CA ALA A 254 12.53 -8.02 -11.07
C ALA A 254 13.18 -9.22 -10.33
N ARG A 255 14.48 -9.18 -9.99
CA ARG A 255 15.18 -10.39 -9.49
C ARG A 255 16.09 -10.20 -8.28
N THR A 256 16.30 -8.99 -7.80
CA THR A 256 17.28 -8.76 -6.72
C THR A 256 16.59 -8.61 -5.35
N PRO A 257 17.01 -9.38 -4.32
CA PRO A 257 16.51 -9.22 -2.96
C PRO A 257 16.86 -7.86 -2.37
N VAL A 258 15.85 -7.15 -1.86
CA VAL A 258 16.05 -5.97 -1.03
C VAL A 258 16.14 -6.45 0.42
N ILE A 259 17.27 -6.16 1.05
CA ILE A 259 17.51 -6.57 2.43
C ILE A 259 17.33 -5.34 3.31
N LEU A 260 16.24 -5.31 4.07
CA LEU A 260 16.06 -4.37 5.19
C LEU A 260 16.98 -4.80 6.33
N THR A 261 18.29 -4.56 6.20
CA THR A 261 19.25 -4.84 7.26
C THR A 261 19.26 -3.70 8.27
N GLY A 262 19.00 -4.00 9.54
CA GLY A 262 19.29 -3.09 10.64
C GLY A 262 18.26 -2.00 10.94
N THR A 263 17.10 -1.97 10.25
CA THR A 263 16.00 -1.06 10.60
C THR A 263 15.04 -1.74 11.58
N ASP A 264 15.02 -1.31 12.84
CA ASP A 264 14.04 -1.79 13.82
C ASP A 264 12.69 -1.06 13.60
N MET A 265 11.72 -1.77 13.03
CA MET A 265 10.37 -1.26 12.77
C MET A 265 9.35 -1.69 13.84
N SER A 266 9.79 -2.34 14.92
CA SER A 266 8.90 -2.91 15.94
C SER A 266 8.08 -1.84 16.68
N GLY A 267 8.63 -0.64 16.85
CA GLY A 267 7.94 0.50 17.48
C GLY A 267 6.90 1.18 16.59
N VAL A 268 6.87 0.90 15.28
CA VAL A 268 5.96 1.58 14.35
C VAL A 268 4.62 0.83 14.25
N PRO A 269 3.48 1.47 14.53
CA PRO A 269 2.16 0.82 14.47
C PRO A 269 1.80 0.31 13.08
N ASP A 270 1.87 1.15 12.05
CA ASP A 270 1.53 0.76 10.67
C ASP A 270 2.78 0.74 9.78
N VAL A 271 3.07 -0.40 9.14
CA VAL A 271 4.18 -0.51 8.20
C VAL A 271 3.70 -1.13 6.90
N GLU A 272 3.95 -0.45 5.80
CA GLU A 272 3.66 -0.91 4.46
C GLU A 272 4.95 -1.04 3.64
N HIS A 273 5.09 -2.16 2.95
CA HIS A 273 6.18 -2.43 2.04
C HIS A 273 5.64 -2.69 0.64
N PHE A 274 6.29 -2.14 -0.38
CA PHE A 274 5.96 -2.35 -1.79
C PHE A 274 7.25 -2.71 -2.55
N GLY A 275 7.28 -3.87 -3.20
CA GLY A 275 8.40 -4.29 -4.06
C GLY A 275 8.58 -5.82 -4.13
N SER A 276 9.42 -6.25 -5.07
CA SER A 276 9.54 -7.65 -5.52
C SER A 276 10.21 -8.60 -4.52
N ALA A 277 11.07 -8.11 -3.62
CA ALA A 277 11.89 -9.04 -2.84
C ALA A 277 12.08 -8.59 -1.39
N ILE A 278 11.22 -9.14 -0.52
CA ILE A 278 11.24 -8.97 0.93
C ILE A 278 12.02 -10.14 1.54
N VAL A 279 13.05 -9.84 2.34
CA VAL A 279 13.67 -10.85 3.20
C VAL A 279 12.81 -11.06 4.44
N TRP A 280 12.05 -12.15 4.45
CA TRP A 280 11.21 -12.56 5.57
C TRP A 280 12.07 -13.01 6.74
N SER A 281 11.89 -12.39 7.91
CA SER A 281 12.56 -12.80 9.15
C SER A 281 11.73 -12.46 10.37
N ASP A 282 11.93 -13.20 11.46
CA ASP A 282 11.23 -12.96 12.74
C ASP A 282 11.53 -11.58 13.34
N ARG A 283 12.61 -10.92 12.92
CA ARG A 283 12.99 -9.58 13.38
C ARG A 283 12.07 -8.47 12.86
N LEU A 284 11.30 -8.70 11.79
CA LEU A 284 10.34 -7.72 11.27
C LEU A 284 9.18 -7.45 12.24
N TRP A 285 9.00 -8.30 13.24
CA TRP A 285 7.86 -8.29 14.18
C TRP A 285 8.29 -8.26 15.66
N HIS A 286 9.58 -8.43 15.95
CA HIS A 286 10.05 -8.76 17.30
C HIS A 286 10.32 -7.53 18.15
N ARG A 287 9.33 -7.14 18.97
CA ARG A 287 9.49 -6.53 20.32
C ARG A 287 8.16 -6.17 20.99
N ALA A 288 7.05 -6.05 20.25
CA ALA A 288 5.79 -5.53 20.78
C ALA A 288 4.56 -6.46 20.63
N ALA A 289 4.74 -7.69 20.14
CA ALA A 289 3.63 -8.47 19.59
C ALA A 289 3.58 -9.90 20.13
N ASP A 290 3.06 -10.08 21.35
CA ASP A 290 2.54 -11.37 21.79
C ASP A 290 1.06 -11.50 21.40
N GLY A 291 0.59 -12.74 21.20
CA GLY A 291 -0.83 -13.06 21.01
C GLY A 291 -1.27 -13.37 19.57
N PRO A 292 -2.53 -13.79 19.38
CA PRO A 292 -3.05 -14.26 18.10
C PRO A 292 -2.95 -13.24 16.95
N ILE A 293 -2.72 -13.73 15.74
CA ILE A 293 -2.66 -12.93 14.52
C ILE A 293 -3.64 -13.41 13.45
N SER A 294 -4.04 -12.46 12.62
CA SER A 294 -4.82 -12.66 11.42
C SER A 294 -3.98 -12.29 10.20
N ILE A 295 -4.05 -13.11 9.15
CA ILE A 295 -3.40 -12.84 7.87
C ILE A 295 -4.45 -12.74 6.76
N ARG A 296 -4.30 -11.74 5.90
CA ARG A 296 -5.07 -11.60 4.67
C ARG A 296 -4.14 -11.64 3.46
N LEU A 297 -4.40 -12.56 2.54
CA LEU A 297 -3.70 -12.71 1.27
C LEU A 297 -4.61 -12.26 0.13
N MET A 298 -4.20 -11.27 -0.66
CA MET A 298 -5.00 -10.75 -1.77
C MET A 298 -4.24 -10.77 -3.08
N TRP A 299 -4.93 -11.15 -4.14
CA TRP A 299 -4.53 -11.03 -5.53
C TRP A 299 -4.89 -9.64 -6.07
N ARG A 300 -3.89 -8.77 -6.26
CA ARG A 300 -4.13 -7.40 -6.76
C ARG A 300 -4.07 -7.32 -8.27
N SER A 301 -3.12 -8.01 -8.88
CA SER A 301 -2.94 -8.05 -10.33
C SER A 301 -2.18 -9.31 -10.74
N VAL A 302 -1.94 -9.49 -12.05
CA VAL A 302 -1.33 -10.70 -12.66
C VAL A 302 -0.03 -11.18 -11.97
N ARG A 303 0.71 -10.26 -11.33
CA ARG A 303 1.93 -10.58 -10.57
C ARG A 303 1.99 -9.91 -9.21
N GLU A 304 0.91 -9.27 -8.77
CA GLU A 304 0.89 -8.52 -7.53
C GLU A 304 0.05 -9.21 -6.47
N ILE A 305 0.69 -9.57 -5.36
CA ILE A 305 0.02 -10.05 -4.15
C ILE A 305 0.18 -9.05 -3.01
N SER A 306 -0.84 -8.99 -2.15
CA SER A 306 -0.81 -8.23 -0.91
C SER A 306 -0.97 -9.17 0.28
N ILE A 307 -0.05 -9.09 1.22
CA ILE A 307 -0.05 -9.86 2.47
C ILE A 307 -0.23 -8.85 3.60
N SER A 308 -1.40 -8.85 4.24
CA SER A 308 -1.68 -8.04 5.41
C SER A 308 -1.65 -8.89 6.66
N ILE A 309 -0.97 -8.43 7.70
CA ILE A 309 -0.83 -9.10 8.99
C ILE A 309 -1.29 -8.14 10.07
N VAL A 310 -2.24 -8.59 10.89
CA VAL A 310 -2.84 -7.79 11.97
C VAL A 310 -3.01 -8.69 13.20
N PRO A 311 -2.59 -8.27 14.40
CA PRO A 311 -2.90 -8.99 15.63
C PRO A 311 -4.36 -8.77 16.02
N GLU A 312 -4.98 -9.71 16.75
CA GLU A 312 -6.39 -9.56 17.18
C GLU A 312 -6.64 -8.29 18.01
N HIS A 313 -5.64 -7.81 18.75
CA HIS A 313 -5.73 -6.57 19.52
C HIS A 313 -5.62 -5.28 18.66
N GLY A 314 -5.25 -5.38 17.39
CA GLY A 314 -5.24 -4.27 16.42
C GLY A 314 -4.29 -3.11 16.75
N ARG A 315 -3.20 -3.33 17.51
CA ARG A 315 -2.25 -2.25 17.88
C ARG A 315 -1.20 -1.97 16.81
N TRP A 316 -1.01 -2.91 15.88
CA TRP A 316 -0.09 -2.74 14.76
C TRP A 316 -0.65 -3.42 13.52
N ARG A 317 -0.12 -3.02 12.37
CA ARG A 317 -0.44 -3.59 11.05
C ARG A 317 0.84 -3.68 10.23
N ARG A 318 0.98 -4.78 9.49
CA ARG A 318 2.02 -4.94 8.47
C ARG A 318 1.36 -5.27 7.14
N VAL A 319 1.74 -4.57 6.07
CA VAL A 319 1.26 -4.83 4.71
C VAL A 319 2.45 -5.00 3.79
N TYR A 320 2.49 -6.10 3.06
CA TYR A 320 3.54 -6.40 2.09
C TYR A 320 2.92 -6.58 0.72
N ASN A 321 3.29 -5.73 -0.22
CA ASN A 321 2.86 -5.80 -1.61
C ASN A 321 4.04 -6.23 -2.45
N ARG A 322 3.93 -7.43 -3.02
CA ARG A 322 4.96 -8.07 -3.86
C ARG A 322 4.45 -8.08 -5.29
N ASP A 323 5.21 -7.51 -6.23
CA ASP A 323 4.83 -7.23 -7.63
C ASP A 323 5.44 -8.20 -8.68
N ASP A 324 6.13 -9.24 -8.23
CA ASP A 324 6.78 -10.26 -9.05
C ASP A 324 6.31 -11.71 -8.75
N TRP A 325 5.17 -11.88 -8.06
CA TRP A 325 4.70 -13.20 -7.65
C TRP A 325 4.19 -14.02 -8.85
N ALA A 326 4.66 -15.25 -8.95
CA ALA A 326 4.27 -16.24 -9.94
C ALA A 326 3.44 -17.36 -9.29
N PRO A 327 2.13 -17.47 -9.63
CA PRO A 327 1.29 -18.56 -9.14
C PRO A 327 1.87 -19.93 -9.48
N GLY A 328 1.78 -20.86 -8.54
CA GLY A 328 2.28 -22.23 -8.69
C GLY A 328 3.81 -22.38 -8.72
N LYS A 329 4.55 -21.29 -8.50
CA LYS A 329 6.03 -21.28 -8.41
C LYS A 329 6.52 -20.67 -7.12
N ASP A 330 5.86 -19.60 -6.69
CA ASP A 330 6.18 -18.92 -5.45
C ASP A 330 5.30 -19.45 -4.30
N GLU A 331 5.96 -19.92 -3.25
CA GLU A 331 5.29 -20.23 -1.98
C GLU A 331 4.93 -18.95 -1.20
N PHE A 332 4.18 -19.11 -0.10
CA PHE A 332 3.96 -18.05 0.89
C PHE A 332 5.00 -18.16 2.03
N PRO A 333 6.20 -17.56 1.88
CA PRO A 333 7.26 -17.66 2.91
C PRO A 333 6.80 -17.15 4.28
N VAL A 334 5.87 -16.19 4.31
CA VAL A 334 5.27 -15.65 5.54
C VAL A 334 4.60 -16.73 6.40
N LEU A 335 4.00 -17.76 5.78
CA LEU A 335 3.31 -18.84 6.49
C LEU A 335 4.30 -19.86 7.07
N ARG A 336 5.53 -19.93 6.56
CA ARG A 336 6.57 -20.83 7.08
C ARG A 336 7.33 -20.24 8.27
N LEU A 337 7.19 -18.94 8.57
CA LEU A 337 7.86 -18.31 9.70
C LEU A 337 7.31 -18.84 11.02
N PRO A 338 8.13 -19.48 11.88
CA PRO A 338 7.66 -20.05 13.15
C PRO A 338 6.91 -19.04 14.02
N GLY A 339 7.45 -17.82 14.11
CA GLY A 339 6.85 -16.75 14.90
C GLY A 339 5.49 -16.25 14.41
N LEU A 340 5.10 -16.54 13.16
CA LEU A 340 3.77 -16.20 12.64
C LEU A 340 2.84 -17.41 12.62
N ARG A 341 3.30 -18.55 12.12
CA ARG A 341 2.47 -19.75 11.91
C ARG A 341 1.86 -20.26 13.22
N GLU A 342 2.60 -20.17 14.33
CA GLU A 342 2.15 -20.66 15.63
C GLU A 342 1.10 -19.75 16.27
N ARG A 343 0.94 -18.53 15.76
CA ARG A 343 0.01 -17.52 16.27
C ARG A 343 -1.17 -17.26 15.35
N LEU A 344 -1.16 -17.83 14.13
CA LEU A 344 -2.16 -17.58 13.11
C LEU A 344 -3.50 -18.22 13.50
N THR A 345 -4.47 -17.43 13.93
CA THR A 345 -5.83 -17.90 14.26
C THR A 345 -6.84 -17.71 13.13
N TYR A 346 -6.59 -16.76 12.24
CA TYR A 346 -7.47 -16.43 11.12
C TYR A 346 -6.68 -16.17 9.83
N LEU A 347 -7.06 -16.86 8.76
CA LEU A 347 -6.50 -16.68 7.42
C LEU A 347 -7.62 -16.38 6.44
N ARG A 348 -7.52 -15.25 5.73
CA ARG A 348 -8.41 -14.87 4.63
C ARG A 348 -7.60 -14.81 3.34
N MET A 349 -8.07 -15.43 2.27
CA MET A 349 -7.35 -15.43 0.99
C MET A 349 -8.29 -15.34 -0.21
N ASP A 350 -7.82 -14.75 -1.30
CA ASP A 350 -8.49 -14.89 -2.60
C ASP A 350 -8.34 -16.32 -3.14
N ASN A 351 -9.38 -16.85 -3.79
CA ASN A 351 -9.43 -18.22 -4.31
C ASN A 351 -8.26 -18.58 -5.26
N ASN A 352 -7.71 -17.61 -5.99
CA ASN A 352 -6.55 -17.82 -6.88
C ASN A 352 -5.26 -18.19 -6.17
N LEU A 353 -5.19 -17.92 -4.86
CA LEU A 353 -4.03 -18.21 -4.03
C LEU A 353 -4.08 -19.62 -3.43
N LEU A 354 -5.23 -20.30 -3.53
CA LEU A 354 -5.45 -21.63 -2.99
C LEU A 354 -4.47 -22.70 -3.53
N PRO A 355 -4.13 -22.75 -4.85
CA PRO A 355 -3.11 -23.67 -5.36
C PRO A 355 -1.77 -23.54 -4.64
N SER A 356 -1.22 -22.33 -4.60
CA SER A 356 0.08 -22.05 -3.96
C SER A 356 0.04 -22.25 -2.45
N PHE A 357 -1.12 -22.09 -1.82
CA PHE A 357 -1.29 -22.38 -0.40
C PHE A 357 -1.23 -23.89 -0.13
N LEU A 358 -1.92 -24.70 -0.94
CA LEU A 358 -1.90 -26.16 -0.82
C LEU A 358 -0.54 -26.75 -1.19
N GLU A 359 0.21 -26.13 -2.10
CA GLU A 359 1.58 -26.52 -2.47
C GLU A 359 2.61 -26.35 -1.35
N CYS A 360 2.28 -25.64 -0.26
CA CYS A 360 3.16 -25.44 0.90
C CYS A 360 3.32 -26.75 1.71
N ASN A 361 4.02 -27.74 1.14
CA ASN A 361 4.16 -29.07 1.71
C ASN A 361 4.85 -29.02 3.08
N GLY A 362 4.31 -29.81 4.03
CA GLY A 362 4.77 -29.88 5.42
C GLY A 362 4.42 -28.65 6.26
N LEU A 363 3.54 -27.78 5.79
CA LEU A 363 3.07 -26.63 6.56
C LEU A 363 2.04 -27.09 7.60
N SER A 364 2.35 -26.88 8.88
CA SER A 364 1.43 -27.12 9.99
C SER A 364 0.95 -25.79 10.58
N LEU A 365 -0.36 -25.55 10.48
CA LEU A 365 -1.06 -24.37 10.99
C LEU A 365 -1.95 -24.79 12.17
N GLY A 366 -1.33 -25.35 13.21
CA GLY A 366 -2.03 -25.96 14.34
C GLY A 366 -2.89 -25.00 15.17
N THR A 367 -2.74 -23.68 15.04
CA THR A 367 -3.55 -22.68 15.74
C THR A 367 -4.60 -22.00 14.87
N LEU A 368 -4.64 -22.30 13.57
CA LEU A 368 -5.61 -21.74 12.63
C LEU A 368 -7.01 -22.25 12.94
N ARG A 369 -7.90 -21.34 13.33
CA ARG A 369 -9.30 -21.64 13.66
C ARG A 369 -10.25 -21.32 12.52
N LYS A 370 -9.95 -20.29 11.73
CA LYS A 370 -10.84 -19.81 10.66
C LYS A 370 -10.08 -19.63 9.35
N LEU A 371 -10.55 -20.26 8.30
CA LEU A 371 -10.05 -20.08 6.94
C LEU A 371 -11.17 -19.54 6.04
N HIS A 372 -10.99 -18.33 5.51
CA HIS A 372 -11.94 -17.68 4.61
C HIS A 372 -11.37 -17.61 3.20
N ILE A 373 -12.17 -18.00 2.21
CA ILE A 373 -11.79 -17.99 0.79
C ILE A 373 -12.75 -17.08 0.03
N ASP A 374 -12.20 -16.01 -0.54
CA ASP A 374 -12.93 -15.01 -1.30
C ASP A 374 -12.94 -15.38 -2.79
N PHE A 375 -14.12 -15.47 -3.39
CA PHE A 375 -14.33 -15.80 -4.80
C PHE A 375 -14.75 -14.56 -5.58
N HIS A 376 -13.90 -14.14 -6.52
CA HIS A 376 -14.18 -13.02 -7.44
C HIS A 376 -14.57 -13.54 -8.82
N VAL A 377 -15.52 -12.89 -9.49
CA VAL A 377 -16.10 -13.32 -10.78
C VAL A 377 -15.09 -13.35 -11.92
N ARG A 378 -14.05 -12.51 -11.82
CA ARG A 378 -12.98 -12.46 -12.82
C ARG A 378 -12.04 -13.66 -12.77
N THR A 379 -12.19 -14.49 -11.75
CA THR A 379 -11.33 -15.62 -11.48
C THR A 379 -12.21 -16.83 -11.19
N PRO A 380 -12.66 -17.55 -12.24
CA PRO A 380 -13.39 -18.79 -12.02
C PRO A 380 -12.56 -19.67 -11.10
N PHE A 381 -13.22 -20.44 -10.22
CA PHE A 381 -12.52 -21.48 -9.46
C PHE A 381 -11.77 -22.34 -10.47
N SER A 382 -10.45 -22.20 -10.51
CA SER A 382 -9.65 -22.79 -11.57
C SER A 382 -9.34 -24.23 -11.15
N PRO A 383 -9.82 -25.23 -11.91
CA PRO A 383 -9.56 -26.64 -11.64
C PRO A 383 -8.12 -27.03 -12.02
N MET A 384 -7.12 -26.18 -11.77
CA MET A 384 -5.70 -26.50 -12.08
C MET A 384 -4.97 -27.24 -10.96
N ILE A 385 -5.57 -27.46 -9.78
CA ILE A 385 -4.95 -28.25 -8.69
C ILE A 385 -5.16 -29.76 -8.88
N TRP A 386 -5.80 -30.20 -9.97
CA TRP A 386 -6.31 -31.55 -10.06
C TRP A 386 -5.30 -32.49 -10.72
N PRO A 387 -4.93 -33.60 -10.07
CA PRO A 387 -4.31 -34.71 -10.78
C PRO A 387 -5.27 -35.17 -11.90
N PRO A 388 -4.77 -35.47 -13.11
CA PRO A 388 -5.57 -36.00 -14.22
C PRO A 388 -6.40 -37.23 -13.84
N ASP A 389 -5.97 -37.99 -12.84
CA ASP A 389 -6.50 -39.30 -12.49
C ASP A 389 -7.86 -39.25 -11.75
N TRP A 390 -8.26 -38.11 -11.19
CA TRP A 390 -9.55 -37.97 -10.47
C TRP A 390 -10.74 -37.74 -11.41
N LEU A 391 -10.51 -37.22 -12.62
CA LEU A 391 -11.55 -37.10 -13.65
C LEU A 391 -12.06 -38.47 -14.12
N HIS A 392 -11.29 -39.54 -13.89
CA HIS A 392 -11.68 -40.92 -14.19
C HIS A 392 -12.49 -41.60 -13.07
N VAL A 393 -12.49 -41.04 -11.85
CA VAL A 393 -13.21 -41.58 -10.68
C VAL A 393 -14.63 -41.01 -10.55
N LEU A 394 -14.95 -39.93 -11.28
CA LEU A 394 -16.26 -39.29 -11.28
C LEU A 394 -17.17 -39.73 -12.45
N SER A 395 -16.95 -40.93 -13.00
CA SER A 395 -17.95 -41.55 -13.88
C SER A 395 -19.15 -41.99 -13.03
N PRO A 396 -20.41 -41.66 -13.38
CA PRO A 396 -21.55 -41.74 -12.44
C PRO A 396 -22.02 -43.16 -12.08
N LEU A 397 -21.29 -44.22 -12.42
CA LEU A 397 -21.91 -45.53 -12.58
C LEU A 397 -21.19 -46.75 -12.03
N ASP A 398 -20.07 -46.67 -11.30
CA ASP A 398 -19.56 -47.82 -10.53
C ASP A 398 -18.27 -47.48 -9.76
N ILE A 399 -18.30 -46.86 -8.58
CA ILE A 399 -17.16 -46.97 -7.63
C ILE A 399 -17.64 -46.97 -6.18
N ASN A 400 -17.42 -48.12 -5.54
CA ASN A 400 -17.43 -48.30 -4.10
C ASN A 400 -16.22 -47.54 -3.50
N PRO A 401 -16.40 -46.54 -2.62
CA PRO A 401 -15.30 -45.70 -2.11
C PRO A 401 -14.30 -46.41 -1.18
N TYR A 402 -14.41 -47.74 -1.03
CA TYR A 402 -13.60 -48.54 -0.10
C TYR A 402 -12.46 -49.36 -0.73
N SER A 403 -12.14 -49.24 -2.03
CA SER A 403 -10.98 -49.91 -2.61
C SER A 403 -9.78 -48.97 -2.81
N PHE A 404 -9.30 -48.35 -1.73
CA PHE A 404 -7.88 -48.04 -1.63
C PHE A 404 -7.21 -49.25 -0.97
N SER A 405 -7.05 -50.34 -1.73
CA SER A 405 -6.22 -51.46 -1.28
C SER A 405 -4.76 -51.02 -1.33
N GLU A 406 -4.04 -51.20 -0.22
CA GLU A 406 -2.60 -50.95 -0.05
C GLU A 406 -1.68 -51.80 -0.95
N GLN A 407 -2.12 -52.30 -2.10
CA GLN A 407 -1.40 -53.33 -2.86
C GLN A 407 -0.89 -52.97 -4.25
N ASP A 408 -1.10 -51.78 -4.79
CA ASP A 408 -0.46 -51.39 -6.06
C ASP A 408 0.83 -50.58 -5.82
N THR A 409 1.89 -51.28 -5.43
CA THR A 409 3.27 -50.77 -5.41
C THR A 409 4.18 -51.36 -6.49
N SER A 410 3.66 -52.03 -7.52
CA SER A 410 4.54 -52.60 -8.54
C SER A 410 3.89 -52.75 -9.91
N ALA A 411 4.16 -51.81 -10.82
CA ALA A 411 4.40 -52.09 -12.25
C ALA A 411 4.55 -50.82 -13.11
N HIS A 412 4.04 -49.67 -12.67
CA HIS A 412 4.19 -48.41 -13.41
C HIS A 412 4.81 -47.38 -12.49
N GLY A 413 5.97 -46.84 -12.89
CA GLY A 413 6.82 -45.92 -12.12
C GLY A 413 6.21 -44.55 -11.84
N PHE A 414 4.94 -44.50 -11.45
CA PHE A 414 4.30 -43.34 -10.84
C PHE A 414 4.53 -43.46 -9.34
N SER A 415 5.55 -42.75 -8.86
CA SER A 415 5.70 -42.42 -7.44
C SER A 415 4.34 -42.01 -6.87
N LYS A 416 3.95 -42.57 -5.71
CA LYS A 416 2.83 -42.08 -4.89
C LYS A 416 2.78 -40.55 -5.00
N PRO A 417 1.64 -39.92 -5.37
CA PRO A 417 1.55 -38.48 -5.25
C PRO A 417 1.88 -38.16 -3.81
N SER A 418 2.98 -37.44 -3.58
CA SER A 418 3.30 -36.87 -2.28
C SER A 418 2.22 -35.82 -2.03
N TYR A 419 1.07 -36.25 -1.55
CA TYR A 419 -0.13 -35.45 -1.40
C TYR A 419 0.22 -34.19 -0.58
N CYS A 420 0.01 -33.02 -1.19
CA CYS A 420 0.31 -31.74 -0.57
C CYS A 420 -0.74 -31.44 0.51
N TYR A 421 -0.36 -31.54 1.78
CA TYR A 421 -1.24 -31.30 2.92
C TYR A 421 -0.78 -30.07 3.71
N VAL A 422 -1.75 -29.21 4.07
CA VAL A 422 -1.55 -28.18 5.09
C VAL A 422 -2.31 -28.61 6.33
N GLU A 423 -1.59 -28.99 7.39
CA GLU A 423 -2.22 -29.51 8.59
C GLU A 423 -2.90 -28.40 9.38
N CYS A 424 -4.23 -28.39 9.41
CA CYS A 424 -5.03 -27.39 10.12
C CYS A 424 -5.80 -28.06 11.28
N GLY A 425 -5.07 -28.54 12.28
CA GLY A 425 -5.62 -29.37 13.37
C GLY A 425 -6.66 -28.67 14.26
N ALA A 426 -6.64 -27.33 14.34
CA ALA A 426 -7.58 -26.53 15.13
C ALA A 426 -8.66 -25.82 14.29
N LEU A 427 -8.83 -26.17 13.01
CA LEU A 427 -9.75 -25.45 12.13
C LEU A 427 -11.20 -25.63 12.61
N GLU A 428 -11.85 -24.59 13.07
CA GLU A 428 -13.25 -24.61 13.51
C GLU A 428 -14.18 -24.30 12.33
N CYS A 429 -13.73 -23.47 11.39
CA CYS A 429 -14.55 -22.96 10.29
C CYS A 429 -13.76 -22.83 8.98
N LEU A 430 -14.33 -23.34 7.90
CA LEU A 430 -13.95 -23.06 6.52
C LEU A 430 -15.10 -22.29 5.86
N ALA A 431 -14.87 -21.05 5.46
CA ALA A 431 -15.91 -20.19 4.90
C ALA A 431 -15.60 -19.75 3.47
N PHE A 432 -16.58 -19.86 2.58
CA PHE A 432 -16.48 -19.44 1.18
C PHE A 432 -17.37 -18.22 0.96
N PHE A 433 -16.79 -17.15 0.40
CA PHE A 433 -17.47 -15.89 0.15
C PHE A 433 -17.53 -15.58 -1.33
N ALA A 434 -18.74 -15.47 -1.86
CA ALA A 434 -18.95 -14.89 -3.18
C ALA A 434 -18.87 -13.35 -3.08
N MET A 435 -17.95 -12.72 -3.80
CA MET A 435 -17.68 -11.29 -3.63
C MET A 435 -18.53 -10.39 -4.52
N ASP A 436 -18.66 -10.73 -5.81
CA ASP A 436 -19.36 -9.85 -6.78
C ASP A 436 -20.80 -10.30 -7.09
N LYS A 437 -21.03 -11.61 -7.14
CA LYS A 437 -22.33 -12.24 -7.43
C LYS A 437 -22.34 -13.65 -6.86
N ALA A 438 -23.52 -14.24 -6.67
CA ALA A 438 -23.63 -15.63 -6.26
C ALA A 438 -22.93 -16.58 -7.26
N ILE A 439 -22.22 -17.58 -6.75
CA ILE A 439 -21.45 -18.54 -7.56
C ILE A 439 -21.83 -19.97 -7.20
N ALA A 440 -21.51 -20.92 -8.10
CA ALA A 440 -21.58 -22.34 -7.83
C ALA A 440 -20.16 -22.95 -7.80
N VAL A 441 -19.94 -23.87 -6.87
CA VAL A 441 -18.71 -24.68 -6.76
C VAL A 441 -19.07 -26.16 -6.80
N GLN A 442 -18.13 -27.06 -7.12
CA GLN A 442 -18.46 -28.49 -7.06
C GLN A 442 -18.20 -29.05 -5.66
N SER A 443 -19.13 -29.83 -5.13
CA SER A 443 -19.03 -30.38 -3.76
C SER A 443 -17.80 -31.28 -3.57
N GLY A 444 -17.38 -31.99 -4.63
CA GLY A 444 -16.16 -32.82 -4.61
C GLY A 444 -14.89 -31.99 -4.38
N GLU A 445 -14.83 -30.79 -4.95
CA GLU A 445 -13.72 -29.83 -4.78
C GLU A 445 -13.64 -29.32 -3.34
N VAL A 446 -14.79 -29.04 -2.74
CA VAL A 446 -14.86 -28.58 -1.36
C VAL A 446 -14.49 -29.70 -0.38
N ALA A 447 -14.97 -30.92 -0.61
CA ALA A 447 -14.59 -32.09 0.18
C ALA A 447 -13.09 -32.39 0.05
N PHE A 448 -12.52 -32.30 -1.16
CA PHE A 448 -11.10 -32.44 -1.38
C PHE A 448 -10.30 -31.40 -0.58
N LEU A 449 -10.70 -30.13 -0.62
CA LEU A 449 -10.04 -29.09 0.17
C LEU A 449 -10.09 -29.41 1.67
N GLY A 450 -11.24 -29.82 2.21
CA GLY A 450 -11.33 -30.21 3.62
C GLY A 450 -10.40 -31.39 3.97
N ARG A 451 -10.28 -32.39 3.07
CA ARG A 451 -9.30 -33.48 3.22
C ARG A 451 -7.86 -32.97 3.20
N ALA A 452 -7.53 -32.06 2.28
CA ALA A 452 -6.20 -31.44 2.17
C ALA A 452 -5.82 -30.61 3.41
N LEU A 453 -6.83 -30.13 4.14
CA LEU A 453 -6.71 -29.42 5.42
C LEU A 453 -6.78 -30.36 6.64
N SER A 454 -6.59 -31.66 6.45
CA SER A 454 -6.58 -32.71 7.48
C SER A 454 -7.89 -32.88 8.26
N GLN A 455 -9.05 -32.50 7.69
CA GLN A 455 -10.33 -32.65 8.42
C GLN A 455 -10.75 -34.11 8.64
N CYS A 456 -10.45 -35.01 7.69
CA CYS A 456 -10.77 -36.42 7.85
C CYS A 456 -9.94 -37.15 8.93
N ALA A 457 -8.78 -36.60 9.32
CA ALA A 457 -7.98 -37.12 10.43
C ALA A 457 -8.57 -36.77 11.80
N ARG A 458 -9.57 -35.87 11.85
CA ARG A 458 -10.23 -35.42 13.08
C ARG A 458 -11.50 -36.23 13.34
N ARG A 459 -11.87 -36.32 14.62
CA ARG A 459 -13.16 -36.91 15.03
C ARG A 459 -14.30 -36.10 14.41
N ALA A 460 -15.39 -36.76 14.03
CA ALA A 460 -16.50 -36.14 13.30
C ALA A 460 -17.02 -34.83 13.95
N GLN A 461 -17.18 -34.83 15.27
CA GLN A 461 -17.65 -33.66 16.05
C GLN A 461 -16.64 -32.50 16.12
N ASP A 462 -15.35 -32.79 15.90
CA ASP A 462 -14.27 -31.81 15.98
C ASP A 462 -13.92 -31.28 14.59
N ARG A 463 -14.55 -31.75 13.50
CA ARG A 463 -14.30 -31.27 12.13
C ARG A 463 -14.79 -29.83 11.97
N ALA A 464 -14.18 -29.10 11.04
CA ALA A 464 -14.62 -27.75 10.72
C ALA A 464 -16.08 -27.71 10.23
N THR A 465 -16.77 -26.63 10.55
CA THR A 465 -18.02 -26.23 9.87
C THR A 465 -17.68 -25.62 8.52
N LEU A 466 -18.40 -25.99 7.47
CA LEU A 466 -18.34 -25.34 6.17
C LEU A 466 -19.42 -24.26 6.10
N GLU A 467 -19.05 -22.99 5.91
CA GLU A 467 -19.98 -21.88 5.74
C GLU A 467 -19.93 -21.34 4.29
N LEU A 468 -21.09 -21.23 3.66
CA LEU A 468 -21.21 -20.79 2.26
C LEU A 468 -21.99 -19.48 2.19
N PHE A 469 -21.36 -18.39 1.77
CA PHE A 469 -21.96 -17.05 1.68
C PHE A 469 -22.15 -16.64 0.22
N GLY A 470 -23.38 -16.75 -0.28
CA GLY A 470 -23.67 -16.57 -1.71
C GLY A 470 -23.00 -17.62 -2.60
N VAL A 471 -22.63 -18.78 -2.04
CA VAL A 471 -22.02 -19.89 -2.75
C VAL A 471 -22.95 -21.10 -2.70
N ASP A 472 -23.27 -21.64 -3.86
CA ASP A 472 -24.07 -22.85 -4.03
C ASP A 472 -23.23 -24.01 -4.58
N PHE A 473 -23.79 -25.22 -4.58
CA PHE A 473 -23.17 -26.38 -5.21
C PHE A 473 -23.73 -26.64 -6.60
N HIS A 474 -22.89 -27.11 -7.51
CA HIS A 474 -23.35 -27.74 -8.75
C HIS A 474 -24.12 -29.03 -8.46
N VAL A 475 -25.17 -29.31 -9.25
CA VAL A 475 -26.02 -30.50 -9.13
C VAL A 475 -25.50 -31.61 -10.06
N PRO A 476 -25.37 -32.87 -9.60
CA PRO A 476 -25.74 -33.37 -8.27
C PRO A 476 -24.67 -33.14 -7.19
N VAL A 477 -25.11 -32.73 -6.00
CA VAL A 477 -24.26 -32.58 -4.81
C VAL A 477 -23.89 -33.95 -4.26
N VAL A 478 -22.60 -34.18 -4.03
CA VAL A 478 -22.10 -35.42 -3.41
C VAL A 478 -22.12 -35.27 -1.87
N GLN A 479 -23.32 -35.33 -1.29
CA GLN A 479 -23.55 -35.07 0.14
C GLN A 479 -22.72 -35.97 1.06
N ALA A 480 -22.57 -37.25 0.72
CA ALA A 480 -21.78 -38.20 1.49
C ALA A 480 -20.32 -37.77 1.67
N LEU A 481 -19.70 -37.16 0.64
CA LEU A 481 -18.33 -36.65 0.74
C LEU A 481 -18.23 -35.43 1.66
N LEU A 482 -19.25 -34.57 1.66
CA LEU A 482 -19.30 -33.40 2.53
C LEU A 482 -19.48 -33.83 4.00
N ASP A 483 -20.39 -34.77 4.28
CA ASP A 483 -20.64 -35.29 5.64
C ASP A 483 -19.43 -36.07 6.20
N GLU A 484 -18.66 -36.73 5.33
CA GLU A 484 -17.41 -37.38 5.72
C GLU A 484 -16.27 -36.38 6.02
N THR A 485 -16.36 -35.15 5.48
CA THR A 485 -15.28 -34.17 5.56
C THR A 485 -15.52 -33.09 6.59
N PHE A 486 -16.76 -32.63 6.75
CA PHE A 486 -17.13 -31.50 7.61
C PHE A 486 -18.10 -31.94 8.70
N ALA A 487 -18.14 -31.21 9.81
CA ALA A 487 -19.11 -31.47 10.88
C ALA A 487 -20.53 -31.01 10.47
N GLU A 488 -20.61 -29.90 9.76
CA GLU A 488 -21.86 -29.25 9.35
C GLU A 488 -21.61 -28.39 8.10
N VAL A 489 -22.64 -28.24 7.24
CA VAL A 489 -22.63 -27.31 6.11
C VAL A 489 -23.74 -26.27 6.30
N ARG A 490 -23.35 -25.00 6.44
CA ARG A 490 -24.25 -23.84 6.59
C ARG A 490 -24.26 -22.99 5.34
N ARG A 491 -25.44 -22.49 4.99
CA ARG A 491 -25.65 -21.61 3.83
C ARG A 491 -26.19 -20.27 4.28
N HIS A 492 -25.70 -19.22 3.63
CA HIS A 492 -26.06 -17.84 3.90
C HIS A 492 -26.34 -17.12 2.57
N ASP A 493 -27.35 -16.26 2.59
CA ASP A 493 -27.74 -15.48 1.42
C ASP A 493 -26.63 -14.52 0.98
N PHE A 494 -26.61 -14.23 -0.32
CA PHE A 494 -25.73 -13.22 -0.90
C PHE A 494 -26.24 -11.81 -0.57
N GLU A 495 -25.52 -11.06 0.25
CA GLU A 495 -25.89 -9.69 0.67
C GLU A 495 -25.29 -8.58 -0.23
N GLY A 496 -24.66 -8.92 -1.36
CA GLY A 496 -24.08 -7.95 -2.31
C GLY A 496 -22.62 -7.55 -2.03
N GLY A 497 -22.00 -6.81 -2.96
CA GLY A 497 -20.58 -6.40 -2.92
C GLY A 497 -20.19 -5.43 -1.78
N ASN A 498 -21.15 -4.97 -0.97
CA ASN A 498 -20.93 -4.18 0.25
C ASN A 498 -20.94 -5.02 1.54
N SER A 499 -21.07 -6.34 1.46
CA SER A 499 -20.99 -7.27 2.60
C SER A 499 -19.58 -7.36 3.21
N MET A 500 -18.57 -6.72 2.59
CA MET A 500 -17.14 -6.86 2.87
C MET A 500 -16.61 -6.52 4.28
N PRO A 501 -17.02 -5.42 4.97
CA PRO A 501 -16.31 -4.98 6.20
C PRO A 501 -17.03 -5.32 7.52
N GLY A 502 -18.31 -5.68 7.47
CA GLY A 502 -19.17 -5.77 8.65
C GLY A 502 -18.88 -6.95 9.57
N ARG A 503 -18.55 -8.13 9.02
CA ARG A 503 -18.38 -9.36 9.81
C ARG A 503 -16.96 -9.61 10.31
N ASP A 504 -15.95 -9.07 9.65
CA ASP A 504 -14.58 -8.97 10.18
C ASP A 504 -14.44 -7.82 11.21
N GLY A 505 -15.55 -7.11 11.54
CA GLY A 505 -15.55 -6.01 12.49
C GLY A 505 -14.66 -4.83 12.10
N GLY A 506 -14.35 -4.66 10.81
CA GLY A 506 -13.40 -3.67 10.31
C GLY A 506 -11.93 -3.95 10.68
N LEU A 507 -11.56 -5.20 10.99
CA LEU A 507 -10.19 -5.59 11.37
C LEU A 507 -9.12 -5.11 10.39
N TRP A 508 -9.44 -5.07 9.10
CA TRP A 508 -8.50 -4.73 8.02
C TRP A 508 -8.47 -3.24 7.64
N ASP A 509 -9.53 -2.50 7.96
CA ASP A 509 -9.76 -1.12 7.50
C ASP A 509 -9.59 -0.08 8.63
N ARG A 510 -9.41 -0.53 9.87
CA ARG A 510 -9.18 0.35 11.02
C ARG A 510 -7.71 0.71 11.15
N GLU A 511 -7.45 2.00 11.41
CA GLU A 511 -6.13 2.43 11.86
C GLU A 511 -5.75 1.68 13.15
N PRO A 512 -4.46 1.33 13.33
CA PRO A 512 -4.01 0.69 14.56
C PRO A 512 -4.40 1.53 15.78
N ARG A 513 -4.98 0.88 16.79
CA ARG A 513 -5.38 1.57 18.03
C ARG A 513 -4.15 1.84 18.90
N PRO A 514 -4.01 3.06 19.45
CA PRO A 514 -2.88 3.42 20.30
C PRO A 514 -2.80 2.59 21.58
#